data_AF-A0A1H8Q8A0-F1
#
_entry.id   AF-A0A1H8Q8A0-F1
#
_cell.length_a   1.000
_cell.length_b   1.000
_cell.length_c   1.000
_cell.angle_alpha   90.00
_cell.angle_beta   90.00
_cell.angle_gamma   90.00
#
_symmetry.space_group_name_H-M   'P 1'
#
loop_
_entity.id
_entity.type
_entity.pdbx_description
1 polymer ?
#
loop_
_entity_poly.entity_id
_entity_poly.type
_entity_poly.pdbx_seq_one_letter_code
_entity_poly.pdbx_strand_id
1 'polypeptide(L)' 'MLKNILKLDGAQELSKNEQKSIKGGLACNVDGNCPAGSQCVNDCRYTNLCRLNSYIPC' A
#
# COMPACT_ATOMS: atom_id res chain seq x y z
N MET A 1 -7.97 10.97 13.80
CA MET A 1 -6.85 11.46 12.98
C MET A 1 -5.93 12.29 13.85
N LEU A 2 -4.62 11.98 13.85
CA LEU A 2 -3.63 12.76 14.57
C LEU A 2 -3.54 14.17 13.97
N LYS A 3 -3.95 15.19 14.71
CA LYS A 3 -3.81 16.59 14.29
C LYS A 3 -2.32 16.97 14.43
N ASN A 4 -1.72 17.51 13.37
CA ASN A 4 -0.35 18.07 13.34
C ASN A 4 0.84 17.08 13.32
N ILE A 5 0.74 15.93 12.64
CA ILE A 5 1.88 14.99 12.48
C ILE A 5 3.15 15.69 11.95
N LEU A 6 3.01 16.73 11.12
CA LEU A 6 4.12 17.50 10.55
C LEU A 6 4.84 18.43 11.55
N LYS A 7 4.32 18.59 12.78
CA LYS A 7 4.95 19.39 13.84
C LYS A 7 5.82 18.55 14.78
N LEU A 8 5.88 17.24 14.56
CA LEU A 8 6.70 16.35 15.37
C LEU A 8 8.16 16.44 14.90
N ASP A 9 9.08 16.49 15.86
CA ASP A 9 10.51 16.51 15.57
C ASP A 9 10.92 15.25 14.80
N GLY A 10 11.65 15.43 13.69
CA GLY A 10 12.03 14.35 12.77
C GLY A 10 10.95 13.92 11.76
N ALA A 11 9.75 14.51 11.78
CA ALA A 11 8.75 14.25 10.74
C ALA A 11 9.03 15.09 9.48
N GLN A 12 9.13 14.42 8.33
CA GLN A 12 9.27 15.05 7.02
C GLN A 12 8.06 14.73 6.14
N GLU A 13 7.49 15.76 5.52
CA GLU A 13 6.47 15.56 4.48
C GLU A 13 7.14 15.05 3.20
N LEU A 14 6.62 13.95 2.66
CA LEU A 14 7.07 13.42 1.37
C LEU A 14 6.51 14.27 0.24
N SER A 15 7.38 14.67 -0.69
CA SER A 15 6.96 15.28 -1.94
C SER A 15 6.06 14.33 -2.75
N LYS A 16 5.29 14.89 -3.68
CA LYS A 16 4.44 14.09 -4.59
C LYS A 16 5.24 13.05 -5.39
N ASN A 17 6.51 13.31 -5.66
CA ASN A 17 7.37 12.37 -6.38
C ASN A 17 7.85 11.23 -5.47
N GLU A 18 8.18 11.52 -4.21
CA GLU A 18 8.52 10.49 -3.23
C GLU A 18 7.32 9.62 -2.89
N GLN A 19 6.11 10.18 -2.80
CA GLN A 19 4.90 9.38 -2.59
C GLN A 19 4.68 8.35 -3.70
N LYS A 20 5.03 8.66 -4.96
CA LYS A 20 4.94 7.73 -6.09
C LYS A 20 5.95 6.59 -6.03
N SER A 21 7.05 6.73 -5.27
CA SER A 21 8.04 5.67 -5.10
C SER A 21 7.59 4.61 -4.09
N ILE A 22 6.57 4.92 -3.27
CA ILE A 22 5.99 4.00 -2.30
C ILE A 22 5.28 2.86 -3.06
N LYS A 23 5.85 1.66 -2.98
CA LYS A 23 5.31 0.44 -3.62
C LYS A 23 4.25 -0.27 -2.79
N GLY A 24 3.77 0.38 -1.72
CA GLY A 24 2.69 -0.10 -0.86
C GLY A 24 1.35 -0.17 -1.60
N GLY A 25 0.31 -0.61 -0.90
CA GLY A 25 -1.02 -0.76 -1.47
C GLY A 25 -2.06 -0.98 -0.39
N LEU A 26 -3.30 -1.18 -0.82
CA LEU A 26 -4.38 -1.60 0.09
C LEU A 26 -4.04 -2.99 0.64
N ALA A 27 -4.07 -3.15 1.97
CA ALA A 27 -3.93 -4.46 2.58
C ALA A 27 -5.16 -5.33 2.26
N CYS A 28 -4.96 -6.64 2.17
CA CYS A 28 -6.09 -7.56 2.05
C CYS A 28 -6.95 -7.49 3.31
N ASN A 29 -8.25 -7.71 3.15
CA ASN A 29 -9.14 -7.92 4.29
C ASN A 29 -8.80 -9.22 5.02
N VAL A 30 -9.35 -9.41 6.22
CA VAL A 30 -9.14 -10.63 7.03
C VAL A 30 -9.46 -11.90 6.27
N ASP A 31 -10.48 -11.86 5.41
CA ASP A 31 -10.89 -12.99 4.56
C ASP A 31 -10.07 -13.14 3.26
N GLY A 32 -8.98 -12.37 3.10
CA GLY A 32 -8.18 -12.33 1.88
C GLY A 32 -8.84 -11.57 0.72
N ASN A 33 -9.94 -10.86 0.97
CA ASN A 33 -10.69 -10.16 -0.07
C ASN A 33 -10.10 -8.77 -0.39
N CYS A 34 -10.26 -8.38 -1.65
CA CYS A 34 -9.88 -7.08 -2.20
C CYS A 34 -11.04 -6.48 -3.02
N PRO A 35 -11.05 -5.17 -3.30
CA PRO A 35 -12.05 -4.54 -4.16
C PRO A 35 -12.14 -5.20 -5.54
N ALA A 36 -13.31 -5.08 -6.19
CA ALA A 36 -13.51 -5.62 -7.53
C ALA A 36 -12.43 -5.15 -8.53
N GLY A 37 -11.91 -6.08 -9.33
CA GLY A 37 -10.79 -5.83 -10.25
C GLY A 37 -9.40 -5.97 -9.62
N SER A 38 -9.33 -6.38 -8.35
CA SER A 38 -8.08 -6.68 -7.66
C SER A 38 -8.14 -8.01 -6.90
N GLN A 39 -6.97 -8.60 -6.70
CA GLN A 39 -6.75 -9.85 -5.99
C GLN A 39 -5.75 -9.62 -4.85
N CYS A 40 -5.91 -10.37 -3.77
CA CYS A 40 -4.92 -10.42 -2.71
C CYS A 40 -3.73 -11.25 -3.18
N VAL A 41 -2.53 -10.68 -3.13
CA VAL A 41 -1.30 -11.39 -3.53
C VAL A 41 -0.43 -11.68 -2.33
N ASN A 42 0.20 -12.85 -2.40
CA ASN A 42 1.16 -13.34 -1.43
C ASN A 42 2.27 -14.08 -2.19
N ASP A 43 3.32 -13.34 -2.56
CA ASP A 43 4.45 -13.82 -3.35
C ASP A 43 5.78 -13.22 -2.89
N CYS A 44 6.85 -13.43 -3.67
CA CYS A 44 8.19 -12.93 -3.35
C CYS A 44 8.33 -11.39 -3.34
N ARG A 45 7.35 -10.65 -3.87
CA ARG A 45 7.36 -9.17 -3.95
C ARG A 45 6.40 -8.53 -2.97
N TYR A 46 5.24 -9.13 -2.75
CA TYR A 46 4.18 -8.57 -1.92
C TYR A 46 3.49 -9.65 -1.09
N THR A 47 3.26 -9.35 0.18
CA THR A 47 2.55 -10.23 1.11
C THR A 47 1.33 -9.50 1.65
N ASN A 48 0.15 -10.09 1.48
CA ASN A 48 -1.13 -9.57 1.97
C ASN A 48 -1.48 -8.16 1.47
N LEU A 49 -1.18 -7.87 0.20
CA LEU A 49 -1.56 -6.63 -0.46
C LEU A 49 -2.50 -6.90 -1.64
N CYS A 50 -3.49 -6.03 -1.85
CA CYS A 50 -4.34 -6.03 -3.03
C CYS A 50 -3.59 -5.47 -4.24
N ARG A 51 -3.61 -6.21 -5.35
CA ARG A 51 -3.06 -5.79 -6.64
C ARG A 51 -4.08 -6.05 -7.74
N LEU A 52 -3.96 -5.33 -8.85
CA LEU A 52 -4.85 -5.54 -10.00
C LEU A 52 -4.85 -7.01 -10.44
N ASN A 53 -5.95 -7.50 -10.98
CA ASN A 53 -6.04 -8.88 -11.49
C ASN A 53 -5.03 -9.16 -12.63
N SER A 54 -4.52 -8.12 -13.28
CA SER A 54 -3.44 -8.21 -14.27
C SER A 54 -2.04 -8.35 -13.65
N TYR A 55 -1.92 -8.33 -12.32
CA TYR A 55 -0.67 -8.54 -11.63
C TYR A 55 -0.14 -9.95 -11.90
N ILE A 56 1.10 -10.02 -12.37
CA ILE A 56 1.80 -11.27 -12.62
C ILE A 56 2.66 -11.58 -11.39
N PRO A 57 2.35 -12.66 -10.64
CA PRO A 57 3.15 -13.07 -9.51
C PRO A 57 4.55 -13.49 -9.95
N CYS A 58 5.50 -13.38 -9.02
CA CYS A 58 6.69 -14.22 -9.06
C CYS A 58 6.41 -15.57 -8.39
#